data_AF-A0A2C9SP39-F1
#
_entry.id   AF-A0A2C9SP39-F1
#
_cell.length_a   1.000
_cell.length_b   1.000
_cell.length_c   1.000
_cell.angle_alpha   90.00
_cell.angle_beta   90.00
_cell.angle_gamma   90.00
#
_symmetry.space_group_name_H-M   'P 1'
#
loop_
_entity.id
_entity.type
_entity.pdbx_description
1 polymer ?
#
loop_
_entity_poly.entity_id
_entity_poly.type
_entity_poly.pdbx_seq_one_letter_code
_entity_poly.pdbx_strand_id
1 'polypeptide(L)'
;MEVPGVRKWLLLLAAICVEVSGTLSLRASQDHRAWLVVVVCGYLASFYFLAQVLRAGMPIGVAYGVWGAVGTAATAVLAAVIFGDPFTGPIVIGIGLIIVGVLMVELGSRERQAPP
;
A
#
# COMPACT_ATOMS: atom_id res chain seq x y z
N MET A 1 26.56 3.62 6.60
CA MET A 1 26.48 2.98 5.27
C MET A 1 25.00 2.76 4.98
N GLU A 2 24.31 3.73 4.38
CA GLU A 2 22.93 3.50 3.92
C GLU A 2 23.01 2.65 2.66
N VAL A 3 22.49 1.42 2.73
CA VAL A 3 22.34 0.56 1.55
C VAL A 3 21.26 1.21 0.67
N PRO A 4 21.59 1.74 -0.53
CA PRO A 4 20.69 2.61 -1.31
C PRO A 4 19.34 1.95 -1.65
N GLY A 5 19.31 0.61 -1.69
CA GLY A 5 18.09 -0.16 -1.92
C GLY A 5 17.15 -0.28 -0.71
N VAL A 6 17.68 -0.32 0.51
CA VAL A 6 16.87 -0.58 1.72
C VAL A 6 15.99 0.62 2.06
N ARG A 7 16.50 1.84 1.88
CA ARG A 7 15.77 3.08 2.20
C ARG A 7 14.44 3.21 1.45
N LYS A 8 14.41 2.96 0.14
CA LYS A 8 13.17 3.08 -0.67
C LYS A 8 12.09 2.07 -0.25
N TRP A 9 12.48 0.86 0.15
CA TRP A 9 11.54 -0.15 0.64
C TRP A 9 11.01 0.17 2.04
N LEU A 10 11.84 0.73 2.93
CA LEU A 10 11.38 1.22 4.23
C LEU A 10 10.40 2.39 4.09
N LEU A 11 10.67 3.33 3.18
CA LEU A 11 9.75 4.42 2.86
C LEU A 11 8.41 3.89 2.30
N LEU A 12 8.46 2.86 1.45
CA LEU A 12 7.26 2.24 0.91
C LEU A 12 6.45 1.52 1.99
N LEU A 13 7.12 0.78 2.88
CA LEU A 13 6.48 0.15 4.02
C LEU A 13 5.81 1.20 4.93
N ALA A 14 6.49 2.31 5.21
CA ALA A 14 5.92 3.42 5.98
C ALA A 14 4.69 4.01 5.27
N ALA A 15 4.74 4.22 3.96
CA ALA A 15 3.59 4.69 3.17
C ALA A 15 2.38 3.76 3.34
N ILE A 16 2.59 2.45 3.20
CA ILE A 16 1.55 1.42 3.35
C ILE A 16 0.99 1.40 4.76
N CYS A 17 1.84 1.38 5.80
CA CYS A 17 1.37 1.33 7.19
C CYS A 17 0.47 2.52 7.53
N VAL A 18 0.85 3.72 7.08
CA VAL A 18 0.07 4.93 7.35
C VAL A 18 -1.20 4.97 6.51
N GLU A 19 -1.16 4.53 5.25
CA GLU A 19 -2.36 4.34 4.42
C GLU A 19 -3.36 3.40 5.08
N VAL A 20 -2.92 2.20 5.46
CA VAL A 20 -3.78 1.17 6.07
C VAL A 20 -4.39 1.70 7.37
N SER A 21 -3.60 2.40 8.19
CA SER A 21 -4.09 3.05 9.41
C SER A 21 -5.16 4.12 9.10
N GLY A 22 -4.93 4.94 8.06
CA GLY A 22 -5.91 5.92 7.58
C GLY A 22 -7.20 5.27 7.07
N THR A 23 -7.08 4.18 6.30
CA THR A 23 -8.23 3.46 5.74
C THR A 23 -9.04 2.73 6.82
N LEU A 24 -8.40 2.12 7.81
CA LEU A 24 -9.09 1.54 8.96
C LEU A 24 -9.75 2.61 9.83
N SER A 25 -9.13 3.78 9.96
CA SER A 25 -9.75 4.94 10.63
C SER A 25 -10.95 5.46 9.84
N LEU A 26 -10.92 5.38 8.51
CA LEU A 26 -12.07 5.73 7.66
C LEU A 26 -13.23 4.77 7.92
N ARG A 27 -12.95 3.48 8.09
CA ARG A 27 -13.96 2.53 8.55
C ARG A 27 -14.51 2.90 9.93
N ALA A 28 -13.64 3.16 10.90
CA ALA A 28 -14.04 3.59 12.25
C ALA A 28 -14.81 4.93 12.28
N SER A 29 -14.63 5.78 11.26
CA SER A 29 -15.32 7.07 11.17
C SER A 29 -16.82 6.95 10.95
N GLN A 30 -17.30 5.78 10.50
CA GLN A 30 -18.73 5.48 10.40
C GLN A 30 -19.39 5.44 11.79
N ASP A 31 -18.67 4.95 12.80
CA ASP A 31 -19.14 4.91 14.19
C ASP A 31 -18.88 6.24 14.91
N HIS A 32 -17.74 6.88 14.62
CA HIS A 32 -17.39 8.16 15.24
C HIS A 32 -16.61 9.11 14.32
N ARG A 33 -17.22 10.25 13.98
CA ARG A 33 -16.66 11.23 13.02
C ARG A 33 -15.28 11.78 13.37
N ALA A 34 -14.84 11.77 14.63
CA ALA A 34 -13.52 12.29 15.00
C ALA A 34 -12.35 11.53 14.34
N TRP A 35 -12.56 10.28 13.93
CA TRP A 35 -11.55 9.50 13.19
C TRP A 35 -11.18 10.11 11.84
N LEU A 36 -12.01 10.99 11.26
CA LEU A 36 -11.71 11.68 9.99
C LEU A 36 -10.41 12.50 10.04
N VAL A 37 -10.01 12.98 11.22
CA VAL A 37 -8.72 13.66 11.39
C VAL A 37 -7.57 12.70 11.07
N VAL A 38 -7.64 11.47 11.60
CA VAL A 38 -6.64 10.43 11.34
C VAL A 38 -6.66 9.99 9.88
N VAL A 39 -7.83 9.94 9.25
CA VAL A 39 -7.96 9.65 7.82
C VAL A 39 -7.19 10.65 6.97
N VAL A 40 -7.45 11.95 7.17
CA VAL A 40 -6.82 13.02 6.38
C VAL A 40 -5.32 13.04 6.62
N CYS A 41 -4.89 13.02 7.87
CA CYS A 41 -3.46 12.98 8.20
C CYS A 41 -2.77 11.73 7.65
N GLY A 42 -3.43 10.57 7.74
CA GLY A 42 -2.92 9.29 7.24
C GLY A 42 -2.71 9.30 5.73
N TYR A 43 -3.72 9.68 4.94
CA TYR A 43 -3.55 9.75 3.49
C TYR A 43 -2.50 10.77 3.06
N LEU A 44 -2.47 11.95 3.67
CA LEU A 44 -1.45 12.97 3.37
C LEU A 44 -0.03 12.45 3.65
N ALA A 45 0.18 11.82 4.79
CA ALA A 45 1.47 11.23 5.15
C ALA A 45 1.84 10.04 4.24
N SER A 46 0.87 9.19 3.88
CA SER A 46 1.08 8.09 2.93
C SER A 46 1.54 8.59 1.56
N PHE A 47 0.84 9.57 1.00
CA PHE A 47 1.23 10.18 -0.28
C PHE A 47 2.58 10.89 -0.19
N TYR A 48 2.89 11.53 0.93
CA TYR A 48 4.20 12.11 1.16
C TYR A 48 5.31 11.04 1.11
N PHE A 49 5.15 9.93 1.83
CA PHE A 49 6.14 8.84 1.80
C PHE A 49 6.24 8.21 0.41
N LEU A 50 5.12 7.99 -0.27
CA LEU A 50 5.12 7.48 -1.64
C LEU A 50 5.88 8.42 -2.59
N ALA A 51 5.70 9.74 -2.45
CA ALA A 51 6.49 10.71 -3.20
C ALA A 51 8.00 10.59 -2.91
N GLN A 52 8.40 10.32 -1.66
CA GLN A 52 9.80 10.06 -1.32
C GLN A 52 10.33 8.74 -1.91
N VAL A 53 9.49 7.70 -1.99
CA VAL A 53 9.84 6.42 -2.66
C VAL A 53 10.16 6.66 -4.13
N LEU A 54 9.36 7.46 -4.82
CA LEU A 54 9.58 7.82 -6.22
C LEU A 54 10.85 8.66 -6.39
N ARG A 55 11.08 9.64 -5.51
CA ARG A 55 12.32 10.45 -5.49
C ARG A 55 13.56 9.60 -5.21
N ALA A 56 13.42 8.50 -4.48
CA ALA A 56 14.49 7.54 -4.24
C ALA A 56 14.76 6.60 -5.43
N GLY A 57 14.10 6.82 -6.58
CA GLY A 57 14.37 6.13 -7.84
C GLY A 57 13.60 4.82 -8.04
N MET A 58 12.54 4.57 -7.27
CA MET A 58 11.65 3.45 -7.56
C MET A 58 10.73 3.79 -8.75
N PRO A 59 10.59 2.89 -9.74
CA PRO A 59 9.65 3.10 -10.84
C PRO A 59 8.22 3.27 -10.32
N ILE A 60 7.48 4.22 -10.88
CA ILE A 60 6.13 4.53 -10.42
C ILE A 60 5.20 3.32 -10.48
N GLY A 61 5.29 2.49 -11.52
CA GLY A 61 4.48 1.28 -11.65
C GLY A 61 4.75 0.26 -10.55
N VAL A 62 6.01 0.09 -10.15
CA VAL A 62 6.41 -0.80 -9.04
C VAL A 62 5.92 -0.24 -7.72
N ALA A 63 6.17 1.05 -7.46
CA ALA A 63 5.78 1.69 -6.20
C ALA A 63 4.26 1.68 -6.01
N TYR A 64 3.49 2.15 -6.99
CA TYR A 64 2.01 2.17 -6.93
C TYR A 64 1.43 0.76 -6.91
N GLY A 65 2.00 -0.18 -7.67
CA GLY A 65 1.55 -1.56 -7.68
C GLY A 65 1.67 -2.19 -6.30
N VAL A 66 2.87 -2.20 -5.73
CA VAL A 66 3.13 -2.79 -4.40
C VAL A 66 2.34 -2.06 -3.31
N TRP A 67 2.32 -0.72 -3.34
CA TRP A 67 1.55 0.08 -2.39
C TRP A 67 0.07 -0.30 -2.39
N GLY A 68 -0.58 -0.29 -3.57
CA GLY A 68 -1.99 -0.61 -3.69
C GLY A 68 -2.32 -2.07 -3.36
N ALA A 69 -1.52 -3.03 -3.80
CA ALA A 69 -1.77 -4.45 -3.52
C ALA A 69 -1.64 -4.78 -2.04
N VAL A 70 -0.54 -4.37 -1.42
CA VAL A 70 -0.29 -4.65 0.00
C VAL A 70 -1.26 -3.85 0.87
N GLY A 71 -1.50 -2.58 0.55
CA GLY A 71 -2.48 -1.74 1.25
C GLY A 71 -3.88 -2.33 1.22
N THR A 72 -4.35 -2.79 0.04
CA THR A 72 -5.65 -3.44 -0.12
C THR A 72 -5.74 -4.74 0.67
N ALA A 73 -4.74 -5.62 0.54
CA ALA A 73 -4.71 -6.91 1.21
C ALA A 73 -4.69 -6.75 2.75
N ALA A 74 -3.80 -5.90 3.26
CA ALA A 74 -3.67 -5.63 4.68
C ALA A 74 -4.94 -4.99 5.25
N THR A 75 -5.53 -4.02 4.55
CA THR A 75 -6.78 -3.39 4.96
C THR A 75 -7.91 -4.41 5.05
N ALA A 76 -8.08 -5.28 4.05
CA ALA A 76 -9.13 -6.28 4.05
C ALA A 76 -8.99 -7.27 5.23
N VAL A 77 -7.77 -7.74 5.49
CA VAL A 77 -7.47 -8.64 6.61
C VAL A 77 -7.71 -7.96 7.94
N LEU A 78 -7.17 -6.75 8.14
CA LEU A 78 -7.31 -6.02 9.40
C LEU A 78 -8.74 -5.56 9.64
N ALA A 79 -9.49 -5.20 8.59
CA ALA A 79 -10.89 -4.84 8.74
C ALA A 79 -11.73 -6.04 9.20
N ALA A 80 -11.44 -7.23 8.66
CA ALA A 80 -12.08 -8.46 9.10
C ALA A 80 -11.74 -8.80 10.56
N VAL A 81 -10.49 -8.63 10.99
CA VAL A 81 -10.04 -8.95 12.35
C VAL A 81 -10.53 -7.92 13.38
N ILE A 82 -10.49 -6.62 13.05
CA ILE A 82 -10.77 -5.53 13.99
C ILE A 82 -12.27 -5.22 14.04
N PHE A 83 -12.94 -5.16 12.89
CA PHE A 83 -14.34 -4.73 12.77
C PHE A 83 -15.30 -5.89 12.50
N GLY A 84 -14.80 -7.11 12.29
CA GLY A 84 -15.64 -8.26 11.94
C GLY A 84 -16.22 -8.18 10.54
N ASP A 85 -15.61 -7.38 9.64
CA ASP A 85 -16.07 -7.26 8.27
C ASP A 85 -15.97 -8.61 7.52
N PRO A 86 -16.90 -8.92 6.59
CA PRO A 86 -16.87 -10.18 5.86
C PRO A 86 -15.57 -10.37 5.07
N PHE A 87 -14.88 -11.49 5.32
CA PHE A 87 -13.69 -11.91 4.57
C PHE A 87 -13.97 -13.20 3.81
N THR A 88 -14.57 -13.06 2.63
CA THR A 88 -15.14 -14.17 1.85
C THR A 88 -14.15 -14.74 0.84
N GLY A 89 -14.42 -15.95 0.33
CA GLY A 89 -13.61 -16.58 -0.72
C GLY A 89 -13.35 -15.69 -1.96
N PRO A 90 -14.36 -14.98 -2.50
CA PRO A 90 -14.15 -14.02 -3.59
C PRO A 90 -13.16 -12.89 -3.25
N ILE A 91 -13.14 -12.39 -2.01
CA ILE A 91 -12.18 -11.36 -1.59
C ILE A 91 -10.75 -11.92 -1.65
N VAL A 92 -10.55 -13.14 -1.15
CA VAL A 92 -9.24 -13.82 -1.19
C VAL A 92 -8.76 -14.00 -2.63
N ILE A 93 -9.64 -14.47 -3.53
CA ILE A 93 -9.32 -14.63 -4.95
C ILE A 93 -8.98 -13.28 -5.58
N GLY A 94 -9.77 -12.23 -5.30
CA GLY A 94 -9.52 -10.88 -5.81
C GLY A 94 -8.17 -10.32 -5.36
N ILE A 95 -7.83 -10.46 -4.08
CA ILE A 95 -6.50 -10.09 -3.54
C ILE A 95 -5.40 -10.88 -4.26
N GLY A 96 -5.58 -12.19 -4.48
CA GLY A 96 -4.65 -13.02 -5.24
C GLY A 96 -4.41 -12.49 -6.65
N LEU A 97 -5.49 -12.13 -7.37
CA LEU A 97 -5.39 -11.55 -8.72
C LEU A 97 -4.68 -10.18 -8.73
N ILE A 98 -4.93 -9.34 -7.72
CA ILE A 98 -4.24 -8.05 -7.57
C ILE A 98 -2.73 -8.28 -7.39
N ILE A 99 -2.34 -9.21 -6.52
CA ILE A 99 -0.93 -9.56 -6.28
C ILE A 99 -0.27 -10.05 -7.57
N VAL A 100 -0.94 -10.96 -8.31
CA VAL A 100 -0.43 -11.45 -9.61
C VAL A 100 -0.25 -10.30 -10.61
N GLY A 101 -1.23 -9.41 -10.73
CA GLY A 101 -1.14 -8.24 -11.60
C GLY A 101 0.04 -7.34 -11.26
N VAL A 102 0.29 -7.12 -9.97
CA VAL A 102 1.44 -6.31 -9.50
C VAL A 102 2.77 -7.00 -9.79
N LEU A 103 2.87 -8.31 -9.60
CA LEU A 103 4.08 -9.06 -9.96
C LEU A 103 4.37 -8.97 -11.46
N MET A 104 3.34 -9.03 -12.32
CA MET A 104 3.53 -8.83 -13.76
C MET A 104 4.05 -7.43 -14.10
N VAL A 105 3.50 -6.38 -13.47
CA VAL A 105 3.98 -4.99 -13.64
C VAL A 105 5.42 -4.85 -13.17
N GLU A 106 5.78 -5.47 -12.04
CA GLU A 106 7.13 -5.42 -11.51
C GLU A 106 8.13 -6.11 -12.45
N LEU A 107 7.82 -7.32 -12.92
CA LEU A 107 8.67 -8.08 -13.82
C LEU A 107 8.87 -7.35 -15.16
N GLY A 108 7.80 -6.85 -15.78
CA GLY A 108 7.90 -6.08 -17.03
C GLY A 108 8.65 -4.75 -16.87
N SER A 109 8.65 -4.16 -15.67
CA SER A 109 9.43 -2.96 -15.38
C SER A 109 10.94 -3.23 -15.26
N ARG A 110 11.34 -4.46 -14.89
CA ARG A 110 12.75 -4.86 -14.79
C ARG A 110 13.39 -5.11 -16.16
N GLU A 111 12.63 -5.66 -17.12
CA GLU A 111 13.14 -5.93 -18.49
C GLU A 111 13.59 -4.65 -19.22
N ARG A 112 12.92 -3.51 -18.99
CA ARG A 112 13.34 -2.21 -19.57
C ARG A 112 14.54 -1.55 -18.87
N GLN A 113 15.06 -2.13 -17.79
CA GLN A 113 16.20 -1.58 -17.04
C GLN A 113 17.51 -2.35 -17.31
N ALA A 114 17.50 -3.42 -18.10
CA ALA A 114 18.71 -4.09 -18.55
C ALA A 114 19.44 -3.24 -19.62
N PRO A 115 20.77 -3.07 -19.54
CA PRO A 115 21.52 -2.41 -20.62
C PRO A 115 21.40 -3.18 -21.95
N PRO A 116 21.39 -2.49 -23.10
CA PRO A 116 21.38 -3.12 -24.42
C PRO A 116 22.63 -3.96 -24.70
#